data_AF-R5B2Q1-F1
#
_entry.id   AF-R5B2Q1-F1
#
_cell.length_a   1.000
_cell.length_b   1.000
_cell.length_c   1.000
_cell.angle_alpha   90.00
_cell.angle_beta   90.00
_cell.angle_gamma   90.00
#
_symmetry.space_group_name_H-M   'P 1'
#
loop_
_entity.id
_entity.type
_entity.pdbx_description
1 polymer ?
#
loop_
_entity_poly.entity_id
_entity_poly.type
_entity_poly.pdbx_seq_one_letter_code
_entity_poly.pdbx_strand_id
1 'polypeptide(L)'
;MEEKKRFNELMNLIMGADWKPVAETGKGNNVLGALAHATEFTDFKAHFDRMASGLYGIYRHNVKELDKLVKTFRELADERNWQGAYAELCALHVLNLDGYPAIETDVTLPASESCAAQLGHKADTNMDGYVSVAGLCFDTKAFRDTVTPILKSVTNTAIIELKKEGRWTERKEPYVMYEHDLTDTESEYQSRFRELVDEFKGKYSEKVRGISSDVVRGLVYRIQRDSLCSTISSYSPYRRAKELVGSVLCRYADKFLLRKSFMLVLVNHPWFNQADTGTLIGNEVLYRSLARRLFMQYRYMSAPMYTLNRKFTGRETIDEVTRKISAVMFIDVHSAKKEKSDYSWYFYKNPRADNKMRSSEFYFRELEQVKRDMCREWDDFEDDNY
;
A
#
# COMPACT_ATOMS: atom_id res chain seq x y z
N MET A 1 7.91 -1.44 25.29
CA MET A 1 8.54 -0.35 26.06
C MET A 1 9.95 -0.08 25.56
N GLU A 2 10.86 -1.05 25.59
CA GLU A 2 12.25 -0.85 25.09
C GLU A 2 12.32 -0.41 23.62
N GLU A 3 11.42 -0.88 22.76
CA GLU A 3 11.48 -0.60 21.31
C GLU A 3 11.27 0.88 20.98
N LYS A 4 10.27 1.53 21.59
CA LYS A 4 9.97 2.95 21.36
C LYS A 4 11.03 3.87 21.96
N LYS A 5 11.63 3.46 23.09
CA LYS A 5 12.77 4.16 23.69
C LYS A 5 13.98 4.16 22.73
N ARG A 6 14.36 2.99 22.22
CA ARG A 6 15.46 2.87 21.23
C ARG A 6 15.18 3.64 19.95
N PHE A 7 13.92 3.66 19.50
CA PHE A 7 13.50 4.48 18.38
C PHE A 7 13.68 5.98 18.67
N ASN A 8 13.24 6.47 19.83
CA ASN A 8 13.47 7.86 20.24
C ASN A 8 14.96 8.20 20.32
N GLU A 9 15.79 7.32 20.86
CA GLU A 9 17.25 7.49 20.94
C GLU A 9 17.88 7.62 19.54
N LEU A 10 17.50 6.74 18.61
CA LEU A 10 17.96 6.78 17.22
C LEU A 10 17.52 8.06 16.51
N MET A 11 16.23 8.41 16.58
CA MET A 11 15.72 9.60 15.91
C MET A 11 16.31 10.89 16.50
N ASN A 12 16.58 10.92 17.81
CA ASN A 12 17.28 12.03 18.45
C ASN A 12 18.75 12.13 18.00
N LEU A 13 19.41 11.01 17.71
CA LEU A 13 20.76 11.02 17.12
C LEU A 13 20.75 11.63 15.71
N ILE A 14 19.72 11.34 14.92
CA ILE A 14 19.62 11.78 13.52
C ILE A 14 19.17 13.25 13.42
N MET A 15 18.13 13.63 14.16
CA MET A 15 17.44 14.92 14.00
C MET A 15 17.69 15.90 15.15
N GLY A 16 18.30 15.45 16.25
CA GLY A 16 18.61 16.30 17.40
C GLY A 16 17.39 17.04 17.94
N ALA A 17 17.51 18.37 18.06
CA ALA A 17 16.49 19.24 18.63
C ALA A 17 15.18 19.29 17.82
N ASP A 18 15.20 18.87 16.55
CA ASP A 18 14.01 18.83 15.71
C ASP A 18 13.13 17.61 16.00
N TRP A 19 13.68 16.58 16.64
CA TRP A 19 12.93 15.39 17.01
C TRP A 19 11.94 15.68 18.15
N LYS A 20 10.69 15.25 17.95
CA LYS A 20 9.63 15.29 18.97
C LYS A 20 9.34 13.86 19.42
N PRO A 21 9.85 13.42 20.59
CA PRO A 21 9.74 12.03 21.04
C PRO A 21 8.31 11.49 21.07
N VAL A 22 8.17 10.21 20.73
CA VAL A 22 6.90 9.49 20.87
C VAL A 22 6.77 8.92 22.29
N ALA A 23 5.53 8.69 22.73
CA ALA A 23 5.29 8.04 24.02
C ALA A 23 5.89 6.62 24.03
N GLU A 24 6.66 6.28 25.07
CA GLU A 24 7.35 4.99 25.18
C GLU A 24 6.44 3.82 25.62
N THR A 25 5.14 4.12 25.80
CA THR A 25 4.10 3.16 26.16
C THR A 25 3.41 2.58 24.92
N GLY A 26 2.73 1.44 25.09
CA GLY A 26 2.03 0.72 24.02
C GLY A 26 2.87 -0.37 23.35
N LYS A 27 2.27 -1.08 22.37
CA LYS A 27 2.97 -2.12 21.61
C LYS A 27 3.81 -1.48 20.51
N GLY A 28 4.92 -2.14 20.16
CA GLY A 28 5.66 -1.82 18.95
C GLY A 28 5.08 -2.52 17.73
N ASN A 29 5.79 -2.37 16.62
CA ASN A 29 5.51 -3.00 15.34
C ASN A 29 6.81 -3.52 14.73
N ASN A 30 6.78 -4.07 13.52
CA ASN A 30 7.96 -4.71 12.93
C ASN A 30 9.13 -3.72 12.72
N VAL A 31 8.87 -2.44 12.40
CA VAL A 31 9.93 -1.42 12.27
C VAL A 31 10.59 -1.20 13.61
N LEU A 32 9.80 -0.90 14.64
CA LEU A 32 10.34 -0.63 15.98
C LEU A 32 11.06 -1.86 16.55
N GLY A 33 10.49 -3.05 16.37
CA GLY A 33 11.10 -4.30 16.81
C GLY A 33 12.43 -4.58 16.10
N ALA A 34 12.50 -4.36 14.78
CA ALA A 34 13.73 -4.54 14.02
C ALA A 34 14.81 -3.53 14.42
N LEU A 35 14.47 -2.25 14.59
CA LEU A 35 15.41 -1.22 15.08
C LEU A 35 15.92 -1.54 16.48
N ALA A 36 15.03 -2.02 17.34
CA ALA A 36 15.34 -2.33 18.73
C ALA A 36 16.07 -3.67 18.90
N HIS A 37 16.04 -4.58 17.93
CA HIS A 37 16.68 -5.87 18.07
C HIS A 37 18.20 -5.71 18.29
N ALA A 38 18.84 -6.48 19.17
CA ALA A 38 20.25 -6.25 19.50
C ALA A 38 21.22 -6.59 18.35
N THR A 39 21.00 -7.74 17.69
CA THR A 39 21.98 -8.34 16.75
C THR A 39 21.45 -8.58 15.33
N GLU A 40 20.16 -8.86 15.19
CA GLU A 40 19.51 -9.05 13.89
C GLU A 40 19.12 -7.74 13.19
N PHE A 41 18.64 -7.86 11.94
CA PHE A 41 18.13 -6.78 11.10
C PHE A 41 19.14 -5.68 10.76
N THR A 42 20.43 -6.03 10.67
CA THR A 42 21.51 -5.07 10.36
C THR A 42 21.27 -4.33 9.03
N ASP A 43 20.87 -5.05 7.98
CA ASP A 43 20.59 -4.45 6.66
C ASP A 43 19.42 -3.45 6.76
N PHE A 44 18.36 -3.83 7.46
CA PHE A 44 17.21 -2.96 7.71
C PHE A 44 17.60 -1.70 8.48
N LYS A 45 18.38 -1.83 9.56
CA LYS A 45 18.83 -0.68 10.36
C LYS A 45 19.68 0.27 9.54
N ALA A 46 20.62 -0.26 8.76
CA ALA A 46 21.49 0.56 7.91
C ALA A 46 20.69 1.28 6.81
N HIS A 47 19.71 0.59 6.21
CA HIS A 47 18.76 1.21 5.27
C HIS A 47 17.95 2.33 5.95
N PHE A 48 17.37 2.04 7.12
CA PHE A 48 16.56 3.01 7.87
C PHE A 48 17.37 4.27 8.21
N ASP A 49 18.60 4.09 8.69
CA ASP A 49 19.51 5.18 9.03
C ASP A 49 19.85 6.06 7.82
N ARG A 50 20.18 5.44 6.67
CA ARG A 50 20.40 6.16 5.40
C ARG A 50 19.16 6.95 4.96
N MET A 51 18.00 6.30 4.96
CA MET A 51 16.73 6.93 4.59
C MET A 51 16.40 8.11 5.50
N ALA A 52 16.48 7.92 6.82
CA ALA A 52 16.15 8.95 7.80
C ALA A 52 17.14 10.12 7.77
N SER A 53 18.43 9.84 7.71
CA SER A 53 19.47 10.87 7.61
C SER A 53 19.41 11.63 6.30
N GLY A 54 19.19 10.93 5.18
CA GLY A 54 19.05 11.52 3.85
C GLY A 54 17.86 12.47 3.76
N LEU A 55 16.68 12.01 4.20
CA LEU A 55 15.49 12.85 4.26
C LEU A 55 15.69 14.04 5.20
N TYR A 56 16.23 13.84 6.41
CA TYR A 56 16.53 14.97 7.29
C TYR A 56 17.46 15.99 6.62
N GLY A 57 18.51 15.54 5.93
CA GLY A 57 19.42 16.39 5.18
C GLY A 57 18.74 17.26 4.12
N ILE A 58 17.75 16.72 3.42
CA ILE A 58 16.94 17.43 2.41
C ILE A 58 16.05 18.50 3.06
N TYR A 59 15.38 18.15 4.16
CA TYR A 59 14.30 18.96 4.73
C TYR A 59 14.73 19.91 5.85
N ARG A 60 15.92 19.75 6.45
CA ARG A 60 16.37 20.50 7.66
C ARG A 60 16.34 22.02 7.54
N HIS A 61 16.39 22.58 6.32
CA HIS A 61 16.37 24.02 6.10
C HIS A 61 14.97 24.58 5.79
N ASN A 62 13.96 23.72 5.68
CA ASN A 62 12.57 24.10 5.48
C ASN A 62 11.74 23.64 6.68
N VAL A 63 11.62 24.51 7.69
CA VAL A 63 10.96 24.20 8.97
C VAL A 63 9.55 23.62 8.80
N LYS A 64 8.77 24.17 7.85
CA LYS A 64 7.39 23.72 7.60
C LYS A 64 7.34 22.28 7.10
N GLU A 65 8.19 21.94 6.13
CA GLU A 65 8.24 20.59 5.56
C GLU A 65 8.95 19.61 6.49
N LEU A 66 9.92 20.07 7.28
CA LEU A 66 10.55 19.30 8.33
C LEU A 66 9.55 18.88 9.41
N ASP A 67 8.67 19.78 9.86
CA ASP A 67 7.64 19.46 10.86
C ASP A 67 6.68 18.37 10.37
N LYS A 68 6.32 18.39 9.09
CA LYS A 68 5.51 17.33 8.45
C LYS A 68 6.29 16.03 8.36
N LEU A 69 7.54 16.06 7.92
CA LEU A 69 8.41 14.87 7.87
C LEU A 69 8.55 14.22 9.26
N VAL A 70 8.80 15.03 10.30
CA VAL A 70 8.89 14.57 11.69
C VAL A 70 7.58 13.92 12.13
N LYS A 71 6.43 14.47 11.74
CA LYS A 71 5.12 13.86 11.99
C LYS A 71 5.03 12.48 11.31
N THR A 72 5.40 12.33 10.04
CA THR A 72 5.42 11.03 9.35
C THR A 72 6.35 10.02 10.05
N PHE A 73 7.54 10.42 10.49
CA PHE A 73 8.42 9.54 11.29
C PHE A 73 7.78 9.11 12.61
N ARG A 74 7.06 10.00 13.29
CA ARG A 74 6.36 9.65 14.55
C ARG A 74 5.23 8.65 14.32
N GLU A 75 4.58 8.68 13.16
CA GLU A 75 3.54 7.72 12.78
C GLU A 75 4.10 6.29 12.59
N LEU A 76 5.41 6.12 12.42
CA LEU A 76 6.04 4.80 12.49
C LEU A 76 5.89 4.12 13.85
N ALA A 77 5.63 4.88 14.92
CA ALA A 77 5.39 4.33 16.25
C ALA A 77 3.92 4.02 16.54
N ASP A 78 3.03 4.29 15.58
CA ASP A 78 1.60 3.95 15.64
C ASP A 78 1.39 2.45 15.37
N GLU A 79 0.41 1.83 16.05
CA GLU A 79 0.13 0.40 15.89
C GLU A 79 -0.57 0.08 14.56
N ARG A 80 -1.32 1.03 14.00
CA ARG A 80 -2.22 0.84 12.85
C ARG A 80 -1.73 1.49 11.56
N ASN A 81 -1.04 2.62 11.67
CA ASN A 81 -0.71 3.49 10.52
C ASN A 81 0.75 3.39 10.06
N TRP A 82 1.62 2.72 10.81
CA TRP A 82 3.06 2.67 10.53
C TRP A 82 3.41 2.16 9.13
N GLN A 83 2.59 1.28 8.53
CA GLN A 83 2.85 0.79 7.18
C GLN A 83 2.72 1.88 6.12
N GLY A 84 1.71 2.76 6.26
CA GLY A 84 1.51 3.91 5.38
C GLY A 84 2.65 4.91 5.53
N ALA A 85 2.97 5.28 6.76
CA ALA A 85 4.08 6.19 7.05
C ALA A 85 5.43 5.67 6.54
N TYR A 86 5.73 4.38 6.71
CA TYR A 86 6.97 3.80 6.19
C TYR A 86 7.00 3.80 4.66
N ALA A 87 5.86 3.51 4.01
CA ALA A 87 5.75 3.57 2.56
C ALA A 87 5.99 4.99 2.03
N GLU A 88 5.39 6.00 2.66
CA GLU A 88 5.58 7.41 2.32
C GLU A 88 7.06 7.83 2.44
N LEU A 89 7.72 7.49 3.55
CA LEU A 89 9.15 7.79 3.73
C LEU A 89 10.02 7.12 2.66
N CYS A 90 9.72 5.87 2.29
CA CYS A 90 10.42 5.20 1.20
C CYS A 90 10.19 5.92 -0.14
N ALA A 91 8.95 6.32 -0.44
CA ALA A 91 8.63 7.06 -1.66
C ALA A 91 9.36 8.41 -1.71
N LEU A 92 9.38 9.16 -0.60
CA LEU A 92 10.11 10.43 -0.51
C LEU A 92 11.62 10.24 -0.70
N HIS A 93 12.21 9.18 -0.14
CA HIS A 93 13.63 8.89 -0.28
C HIS A 93 13.99 8.50 -1.72
N VAL A 94 13.11 7.76 -2.40
CA VAL A 94 13.28 7.42 -3.82
C VAL A 94 13.06 8.64 -4.71
N LEU A 95 12.07 9.48 -4.47
CA LEU A 95 11.70 10.57 -5.38
C LEU A 95 12.57 11.83 -5.19
N ASN A 96 13.04 12.16 -3.99
CA ASN A 96 13.90 13.35 -3.85
C ASN A 96 15.22 13.19 -4.63
N LEU A 97 15.63 14.28 -5.31
CA LEU A 97 16.84 14.38 -6.11
C LEU A 97 17.68 15.57 -5.65
N ASP A 98 18.99 15.36 -5.57
CA ASP A 98 19.93 16.43 -5.26
C ASP A 98 19.90 17.51 -6.34
N GLY A 99 19.95 18.78 -5.94
CA GLY A 99 19.88 19.93 -6.85
C GLY A 99 18.47 20.31 -7.29
N TYR A 100 17.45 19.53 -6.92
CA TYR A 100 16.04 19.87 -7.13
C TYR A 100 15.40 20.44 -5.85
N PRO A 101 14.34 21.26 -5.96
CA PRO A 101 13.54 21.64 -4.81
C PRO A 101 13.02 20.40 -4.08
N ALA A 102 13.09 20.43 -2.74
CA ALA A 102 12.50 19.38 -1.91
C ALA A 102 11.01 19.21 -2.23
N ILE A 103 10.55 17.96 -2.22
CA ILE A 103 9.14 17.63 -2.46
C ILE A 103 8.29 18.22 -1.33
N GLU A 104 7.24 18.96 -1.67
CA GLU A 104 6.25 19.43 -0.69
C GLU A 104 5.41 18.24 -0.21
N THR A 105 5.32 17.99 1.09
CA THR A 105 4.58 16.86 1.69
C THR A 105 3.24 17.31 2.26
N ASP A 106 2.33 16.38 2.59
CA ASP A 106 1.01 16.67 3.17
C ASP A 106 0.26 17.81 2.43
N VAL A 107 0.11 17.67 1.11
CA VAL A 107 -0.51 18.70 0.26
C VAL A 107 -2.02 18.57 0.29
N THR A 108 -2.68 19.53 0.94
CA THR A 108 -4.14 19.61 1.04
C THR A 108 -4.74 20.33 -0.16
N LEU A 109 -5.74 19.71 -0.78
CA LEU A 109 -6.51 20.24 -1.90
C LEU A 109 -8.01 20.13 -1.58
N PRO A 110 -8.87 21.04 -2.08
CA PRO A 110 -10.31 20.85 -1.95
C PRO A 110 -10.77 19.51 -2.56
N ALA A 111 -11.74 18.80 -1.95
CA ALA A 111 -12.24 17.54 -2.54
C ALA A 111 -12.72 17.70 -3.98
N SER A 112 -13.20 18.89 -4.37
CA SER A 112 -13.61 19.22 -5.75
C SER A 112 -12.49 19.14 -6.78
N GLU A 113 -11.22 19.07 -6.36
CA GLU A 113 -10.06 18.87 -7.24
C GLU A 113 -9.79 17.38 -7.54
N SER A 114 -10.53 16.47 -6.91
CA SER A 114 -10.34 15.01 -7.02
C SER A 114 -11.65 14.27 -7.18
N CYS A 115 -11.59 12.97 -7.46
CA CYS A 115 -12.78 12.12 -7.40
C CYS A 115 -13.31 11.88 -5.97
N ALA A 116 -12.68 12.43 -4.92
CA ALA A 116 -13.19 12.34 -3.54
C ALA A 116 -14.58 12.96 -3.39
N ALA A 117 -14.87 14.07 -4.08
CA ALA A 117 -16.19 14.69 -4.05
C ALA A 117 -17.28 13.74 -4.57
N GLN A 118 -16.99 13.01 -5.65
CA GLN A 118 -17.85 11.97 -6.22
C GLN A 118 -17.99 10.74 -5.30
N LEU A 119 -17.14 10.60 -4.29
CA LEU A 119 -17.25 9.56 -3.25
C LEU A 119 -17.89 10.10 -1.96
N GLY A 120 -18.46 11.30 -2.00
CA GLY A 120 -19.18 11.90 -0.88
C GLY A 120 -18.31 12.58 0.16
N HIS A 121 -17.01 12.78 -0.12
CA HIS A 121 -16.13 13.56 0.75
C HIS A 121 -16.53 15.03 0.69
N LYS A 122 -16.88 15.61 1.84
CA LYS A 122 -17.29 17.02 1.97
C LYS A 122 -16.14 17.98 2.29
N ALA A 123 -15.00 17.43 2.73
CA ALA A 123 -13.83 18.17 3.19
C ALA A 123 -12.69 18.07 2.15
N ASP A 124 -11.49 18.47 2.52
CA ASP A 124 -10.32 18.40 1.64
C ASP A 124 -9.84 16.97 1.38
N THR A 125 -9.10 16.79 0.29
CA THR A 125 -8.29 15.60 -0.02
C THR A 125 -6.81 15.94 0.18
N ASN A 126 -6.04 15.02 0.74
CA ASN A 126 -4.61 15.18 0.93
C ASN A 126 -3.83 14.31 -0.06
N MET A 127 -2.70 14.83 -0.53
CA MET A 127 -1.69 14.13 -1.31
C MET A 127 -0.41 14.03 -0.49
N ASP A 128 0.25 12.88 -0.54
CA ASP A 128 1.45 12.64 0.26
C ASP A 128 2.64 13.48 -0.25
N GLY A 129 2.64 13.86 -1.54
CA GLY A 129 3.56 14.89 -1.99
C GLY A 129 3.28 15.57 -3.33
N TYR A 130 4.01 16.65 -3.58
CA TYR A 130 4.00 17.44 -4.80
C TYR A 130 5.43 17.74 -5.27
N VAL A 131 5.74 17.29 -6.48
CA VAL A 131 7.01 17.56 -7.16
C VAL A 131 6.81 18.81 -8.03
N SER A 132 7.22 19.96 -7.52
CA SER A 132 6.96 21.28 -8.12
C SER A 132 7.50 21.41 -9.55
N VAL A 133 8.75 20.97 -9.78
CA VAL A 133 9.39 20.99 -11.12
C VAL A 133 8.67 20.13 -12.16
N ALA A 134 7.96 19.11 -11.69
CA ALA A 134 7.22 18.17 -12.52
C ALA A 134 5.75 18.59 -12.68
N GLY A 135 5.23 19.47 -11.81
CA GLY A 135 3.81 19.76 -11.73
C GLY A 135 2.98 18.52 -11.35
N LEU A 136 3.55 17.61 -10.55
CA LEU A 136 3.00 16.30 -10.27
C LEU A 136 2.65 16.14 -8.79
N CYS A 137 1.39 15.83 -8.49
CA CYS A 137 0.99 15.33 -7.19
C CYS A 137 1.12 13.80 -7.17
N PHE A 138 1.43 13.23 -6.01
CA PHE A 138 1.38 11.80 -5.81
C PHE A 138 0.78 11.44 -4.47
N ASP A 139 0.24 10.23 -4.41
CA ASP A 139 -0.27 9.62 -3.19
C ASP A 139 0.33 8.21 -3.09
N THR A 140 0.85 7.91 -1.90
CA THR A 140 1.59 6.70 -1.59
C THR A 140 0.71 5.74 -0.82
N LYS A 141 0.79 4.46 -1.19
CA LYS A 141 0.05 3.40 -0.52
C LYS A 141 0.95 2.20 -0.31
N ALA A 142 0.91 1.65 0.90
CA ALA A 142 1.46 0.32 1.14
C ALA A 142 0.68 -0.69 0.29
N PHE A 143 1.36 -1.34 -0.65
CA PHE A 143 0.77 -2.29 -1.57
C PHE A 143 0.56 -3.63 -0.86
N ARG A 144 -0.55 -3.73 -0.13
CA ARG A 144 -0.90 -4.88 0.72
C ARG A 144 -2.32 -5.36 0.52
N ASP A 145 -2.51 -6.61 0.89
CA ASP A 145 -3.84 -7.16 1.18
C ASP A 145 -4.32 -6.63 2.54
N THR A 146 -5.40 -5.84 2.51
CA THR A 146 -6.03 -5.25 3.70
C THR A 146 -7.19 -6.08 4.24
N VAL A 147 -7.71 -7.04 3.46
CA VAL A 147 -8.91 -7.83 3.82
C VAL A 147 -8.51 -9.10 4.57
N THR A 148 -7.52 -9.84 4.06
CA THR A 148 -7.05 -11.08 4.71
C THR A 148 -6.64 -10.89 6.18
N PRO A 149 -5.95 -9.81 6.60
CA PRO A 149 -5.66 -9.59 8.02
C PRO A 149 -6.92 -9.48 8.89
N ILE A 150 -7.98 -8.84 8.38
CA ILE A 150 -9.26 -8.73 9.10
C ILE A 150 -9.90 -10.10 9.23
N LEU A 151 -9.91 -10.88 8.14
CA LEU A 151 -10.43 -12.24 8.12
C LEU A 151 -9.67 -13.19 9.04
N LYS A 152 -8.34 -13.06 9.13
CA LYS A 152 -7.53 -13.75 10.13
C LYS A 152 -7.94 -13.38 11.55
N SER A 153 -8.19 -12.10 11.81
CA SER A 153 -8.69 -11.66 13.11
C SER A 153 -10.08 -12.23 13.41
N VAL A 154 -10.99 -12.28 12.42
CA VAL A 154 -12.31 -12.92 12.56
C VAL A 154 -12.16 -14.37 12.99
N THR A 155 -11.36 -15.16 12.26
CA THR A 155 -11.20 -16.60 12.58
C THR A 155 -10.50 -16.81 13.91
N ASN A 156 -9.48 -16.02 14.24
CA ASN A 156 -8.79 -16.12 15.52
C ASN A 156 -9.72 -15.79 16.69
N THR A 157 -10.53 -14.74 16.57
CA THR A 157 -11.53 -14.40 17.59
C THR A 157 -12.57 -15.50 17.74
N ALA A 158 -13.09 -16.03 16.63
CA ALA A 158 -14.07 -17.12 16.67
C ALA A 158 -13.51 -18.39 17.32
N ILE A 159 -12.26 -18.77 17.02
CA ILE A 159 -11.58 -19.91 17.65
C ILE A 159 -11.39 -19.70 19.16
N ILE A 160 -10.97 -18.50 19.58
CA ILE A 160 -10.83 -18.16 21.00
C ILE A 160 -12.17 -18.29 21.73
N GLU A 161 -13.26 -17.83 21.12
CA GLU A 161 -14.60 -17.94 21.70
C GLU A 161 -15.10 -19.39 21.73
N LEU A 162 -14.91 -20.17 20.67
CA LEU A 162 -15.24 -21.61 20.65
C LEU A 162 -14.52 -22.39 21.75
N LYS A 163 -13.24 -22.07 22.02
CA LYS A 163 -12.46 -22.66 23.12
C LYS A 163 -13.06 -22.31 24.49
N LYS A 164 -13.45 -21.06 24.70
CA LYS A 164 -14.11 -20.62 25.94
C LYS A 164 -15.47 -21.27 26.15
N GLU A 165 -16.22 -21.50 25.06
CA GLU A 165 -17.52 -22.18 25.07
C GLU A 165 -17.41 -23.71 25.22
N GLY A 166 -16.19 -24.28 25.25
CA GLY A 166 -15.99 -25.73 25.32
C GLY A 166 -16.38 -26.49 24.03
N ARG A 167 -16.61 -25.76 22.93
CA ARG A 167 -16.99 -26.29 21.61
C ARG A 167 -15.79 -26.58 20.71
N TRP A 168 -14.58 -26.32 21.20
CA TRP A 168 -13.33 -26.58 20.50
C TRP A 168 -12.66 -27.85 21.02
N THR A 169 -12.65 -28.90 20.19
CA THR A 169 -12.11 -30.23 20.55
C THR A 169 -10.82 -30.57 19.78
N GLU A 170 -10.42 -29.74 18.81
CA GLU A 170 -9.23 -29.98 17.99
C GLU A 170 -7.94 -29.66 18.76
N ARG A 171 -6.98 -30.61 18.78
CA ARG A 171 -5.68 -30.44 19.43
C ARG A 171 -4.78 -29.40 18.76
N LYS A 172 -4.93 -29.23 17.45
CA LYS A 172 -4.15 -28.28 16.64
C LYS A 172 -5.11 -27.36 15.92
N GLU A 173 -4.79 -26.07 15.88
CA GLU A 173 -5.56 -25.11 15.12
C GLU A 173 -5.43 -25.40 13.61
N PRO A 174 -6.55 -25.45 12.87
CA PRO A 174 -6.51 -25.60 11.43
C PRO A 174 -5.96 -24.34 10.78
N TYR A 175 -5.32 -24.53 9.63
CA TYR A 175 -4.98 -23.42 8.76
C TYR A 175 -6.23 -23.00 7.97
N VAL A 176 -6.55 -21.70 7.97
CA VAL A 176 -7.70 -21.17 7.23
C VAL A 176 -7.21 -20.31 6.07
N MET A 177 -7.66 -20.66 4.86
CA MET A 177 -7.51 -19.81 3.67
C MET A 177 -8.80 -19.05 3.40
N TYR A 178 -8.68 -17.90 2.77
CA TYR A 178 -9.80 -17.00 2.49
C TYR A 178 -9.92 -16.79 0.99
N GLU A 179 -11.09 -17.09 0.45
CA GLU A 179 -11.49 -16.71 -0.91
C GLU A 179 -12.52 -15.59 -0.75
N HIS A 180 -12.35 -14.45 -1.39
CA HIS A 180 -13.31 -13.34 -1.34
C HIS A 180 -13.27 -12.52 -2.63
N ASP A 181 -14.24 -11.63 -2.83
CA ASP A 181 -14.22 -10.76 -4.01
C ASP A 181 -13.08 -9.75 -3.85
N LEU A 182 -12.37 -9.48 -4.93
CA LEU A 182 -11.17 -8.65 -4.88
C LEU A 182 -11.53 -7.16 -4.92
N THR A 183 -12.78 -6.83 -5.25
CA THR A 183 -13.37 -5.49 -5.08
C THR A 183 -13.73 -5.17 -3.64
N ASP A 184 -13.68 -6.16 -2.74
CA ASP A 184 -14.01 -6.00 -1.34
C ASP A 184 -13.11 -4.96 -0.64
N THR A 185 -13.73 -4.19 0.26
CA THR A 185 -13.04 -3.12 1.00
C THR A 185 -12.87 -3.47 2.46
N GLU A 186 -11.79 -2.98 3.07
CA GLU A 186 -11.56 -3.08 4.51
C GLU A 186 -12.78 -2.58 5.33
N SER A 187 -13.40 -1.48 4.90
CA SER A 187 -14.57 -0.91 5.57
C SER A 187 -15.76 -1.86 5.66
N GLU A 188 -16.01 -2.65 4.59
CA GLU A 188 -17.11 -3.62 4.57
C GLU A 188 -16.88 -4.72 5.62
N TYR A 189 -15.67 -5.26 5.67
CA TYR A 189 -15.32 -6.35 6.59
C TYR A 189 -15.25 -5.88 8.04
N GLN A 190 -14.73 -4.67 8.29
CA GLN A 190 -14.67 -4.09 9.63
C GLN A 190 -16.07 -3.82 10.19
N SER A 191 -16.98 -3.25 9.38
CA SER A 191 -18.35 -2.98 9.81
C SER A 191 -19.14 -4.23 10.15
N ARG A 192 -18.85 -5.36 9.47
CA ARG A 192 -19.49 -6.66 9.71
C ARG A 192 -18.65 -7.61 10.57
N PHE A 193 -17.62 -7.11 11.25
CA PHE A 193 -16.63 -7.95 11.95
C PHE A 193 -17.28 -8.95 12.92
N ARG A 194 -18.24 -8.48 13.73
CA ARG A 194 -18.93 -9.34 14.70
C ARG A 194 -19.87 -10.35 14.07
N GLU A 195 -20.62 -9.94 13.05
CA GLU A 195 -21.48 -10.86 12.28
C GLU A 195 -20.65 -11.98 11.64
N LEU A 196 -19.47 -11.67 11.11
CA LEU A 196 -18.55 -12.65 10.54
C LEU A 196 -17.96 -13.60 11.60
N VAL A 197 -17.64 -13.11 12.80
CA VAL A 197 -17.18 -13.94 13.93
C VAL A 197 -18.28 -14.92 14.34
N ASP A 198 -19.50 -14.43 14.54
CA ASP A 198 -20.65 -15.24 14.96
C ASP A 198 -21.04 -16.26 13.87
N GLU A 199 -20.99 -15.86 12.60
CA GLU A 199 -21.20 -16.76 11.47
C GLU A 199 -20.17 -17.89 11.46
N PHE A 200 -18.88 -17.55 11.51
CA PHE A 200 -17.83 -18.56 11.50
C PHE A 200 -18.01 -19.52 12.68
N LYS A 201 -18.24 -19.00 13.89
CA LYS A 201 -18.51 -19.78 15.10
C LYS A 201 -19.76 -20.66 14.99
N GLY A 202 -20.82 -20.18 14.35
CA GLY A 202 -22.08 -20.89 14.16
C GLY A 202 -21.96 -22.04 13.15
N LYS A 203 -21.22 -21.82 12.07
CA LYS A 203 -21.02 -22.81 10.99
C LYS A 203 -19.85 -23.76 11.22
N TYR A 204 -18.96 -23.44 12.17
CA TYR A 204 -17.78 -24.24 12.44
C TYR A 204 -18.12 -25.64 12.96
N SER A 205 -17.51 -26.66 12.35
CA SER A 205 -17.38 -27.99 12.94
C SER A 205 -16.11 -28.68 12.43
N GLU A 206 -15.65 -29.70 13.15
CA GLU A 206 -14.45 -30.48 12.79
C GLU A 206 -14.53 -31.15 11.41
N LYS A 207 -15.76 -31.43 10.94
CA LYS A 207 -15.99 -32.09 9.66
C LYS A 207 -16.05 -31.12 8.48
N VAL A 208 -16.23 -29.82 8.73
CA VAL A 208 -16.39 -28.82 7.68
C VAL A 208 -15.04 -28.49 7.06
N ARG A 209 -14.94 -28.64 5.74
CA ARG A 209 -13.76 -28.26 4.93
C ARG A 209 -13.84 -26.84 4.37
N GLY A 210 -15.03 -26.26 4.36
CA GLY A 210 -15.20 -24.86 3.97
C GLY A 210 -16.52 -24.26 4.45
N ILE A 211 -16.49 -22.99 4.79
CA ILE A 211 -17.64 -22.20 5.23
C ILE A 211 -17.87 -21.12 4.18
N SER A 212 -19.02 -21.14 3.50
CA SER A 212 -19.45 -20.02 2.67
C SER A 212 -20.16 -18.98 3.53
N SER A 213 -19.84 -17.72 3.31
CA SER A 213 -20.45 -16.61 4.04
C SER A 213 -21.80 -16.21 3.46
N ASP A 214 -22.77 -16.04 4.35
CA ASP A 214 -24.07 -15.41 4.10
C ASP A 214 -24.00 -13.90 4.37
N VAL A 215 -23.02 -13.46 5.17
CA VAL A 215 -22.79 -12.06 5.57
C VAL A 215 -22.08 -11.26 4.48
N VAL A 216 -21.10 -11.87 3.80
CA VAL A 216 -20.40 -11.26 2.66
C VAL A 216 -20.47 -12.18 1.46
N ARG A 217 -21.08 -11.70 0.37
CA ARG A 217 -21.27 -12.48 -0.84
C ARG A 217 -19.91 -12.84 -1.46
N GLY A 218 -19.70 -14.13 -1.72
CA GLY A 218 -18.48 -14.62 -2.38
C GLY A 218 -17.33 -14.91 -1.43
N LEU A 219 -17.45 -14.58 -0.13
CA LEU A 219 -16.50 -14.97 0.89
C LEU A 219 -16.63 -16.46 1.23
N VAL A 220 -15.53 -17.20 1.15
CA VAL A 220 -15.42 -18.61 1.53
C VAL A 220 -14.17 -18.80 2.40
N TYR A 221 -14.36 -19.39 3.58
CA TYR A 221 -13.28 -19.85 4.44
C TYR A 221 -12.95 -21.31 4.09
N ARG A 222 -11.73 -21.64 3.66
CA ARG A 222 -11.28 -23.02 3.45
C ARG A 222 -10.49 -23.48 4.67
N ILE A 223 -10.92 -24.56 5.31
CA ILE A 223 -10.34 -25.05 6.56
C ILE A 223 -9.48 -26.28 6.26
N GLN A 224 -8.19 -26.18 6.58
CA GLN A 224 -7.19 -27.22 6.34
C GLN A 224 -6.62 -27.75 7.67
N ARG A 225 -6.63 -29.08 7.83
CA ARG A 225 -6.22 -29.77 9.07
C ARG A 225 -4.98 -30.64 8.93
N ASP A 226 -4.64 -31.04 7.70
CA ASP A 226 -3.48 -31.89 7.42
C ASP A 226 -2.25 -31.07 7.03
N SER A 227 -1.07 -31.54 7.44
CA SER A 227 0.22 -30.83 7.32
C SER A 227 0.88 -30.89 5.94
N LEU A 228 0.22 -31.46 4.93
CA LEU A 228 0.76 -31.57 3.58
C LEU A 228 -0.24 -30.97 2.59
N CYS A 229 0.03 -29.71 2.24
CA CYS A 229 -0.46 -29.14 1.00
C CYS A 229 0.75 -28.91 0.09
N SER A 230 0.92 -29.76 -0.92
CA SER A 230 1.60 -29.35 -2.14
C SER A 230 0.58 -28.61 -2.99
N THR A 231 0.27 -27.37 -2.63
CA THR A 231 -0.36 -26.48 -3.60
C THR A 231 0.70 -26.15 -4.64
N ILE A 232 0.59 -26.77 -5.82
CA ILE A 232 1.11 -26.16 -7.03
C ILE A 232 0.22 -24.95 -7.26
N SER A 233 0.52 -23.85 -6.56
CA SER A 233 -0.01 -22.54 -6.88
C SER A 233 0.55 -22.22 -8.26
N SER A 234 -0.26 -22.37 -9.30
CA SER A 234 0.03 -21.77 -10.61
C SER A 234 -0.19 -20.27 -10.49
N TYR A 235 0.66 -19.60 -9.70
CA TYR A 235 0.66 -18.17 -9.58
C TYR A 235 0.85 -17.58 -10.98
N SER A 236 -0.11 -16.77 -11.41
CA SER A 236 -0.05 -16.05 -12.68
C SER A 236 -0.11 -14.56 -12.38
N PRO A 237 0.99 -13.81 -12.62
CA PRO A 237 0.99 -12.35 -12.42
C PRO A 237 -0.09 -11.67 -13.27
N TYR A 238 -0.41 -12.21 -14.45
CA TYR A 238 -1.48 -11.70 -15.32
C TYR A 238 -2.88 -11.88 -14.72
N ARG A 239 -3.16 -13.04 -14.12
CA ARG A 239 -4.43 -13.31 -13.43
C ARG A 239 -4.54 -12.39 -12.22
N ARG A 240 -3.48 -12.28 -11.42
CA ARG A 240 -3.42 -11.40 -10.25
C ARG A 240 -3.62 -9.92 -10.64
N ALA A 241 -3.02 -9.45 -11.73
CA ALA A 241 -3.26 -8.11 -12.26
C ALA A 241 -4.72 -7.87 -12.67
N LYS A 242 -5.35 -8.86 -13.35
CA LYS A 242 -6.78 -8.80 -13.75
C LYS A 242 -7.70 -8.65 -12.54
N GLU A 243 -7.31 -9.31 -11.47
CA GLU A 243 -8.03 -9.36 -10.20
C GLU A 243 -7.88 -8.08 -9.38
N LEU A 244 -6.69 -7.47 -9.37
CA LEU A 244 -6.40 -6.27 -8.57
C LEU A 244 -6.94 -4.98 -9.17
N VAL A 245 -7.03 -4.86 -10.50
CA VAL A 245 -7.30 -3.58 -11.18
C VAL A 245 -8.59 -2.90 -10.69
N GLY A 246 -9.67 -3.67 -10.49
CA GLY A 246 -10.93 -3.14 -9.96
C GLY A 246 -10.80 -2.63 -8.53
N SER A 247 -10.09 -3.39 -7.68
CA SER A 247 -9.81 -3.02 -6.29
C SER A 247 -9.02 -1.72 -6.19
N VAL A 248 -7.96 -1.59 -6.99
CA VAL A 248 -7.10 -0.40 -7.04
C VAL A 248 -7.92 0.83 -7.42
N LEU A 249 -8.77 0.71 -8.45
CA LEU A 249 -9.66 1.80 -8.85
C LEU A 249 -10.67 2.16 -7.76
N CYS A 250 -11.32 1.18 -7.13
CA CYS A 250 -12.30 1.45 -6.07
C CYS A 250 -11.66 2.09 -4.83
N ARG A 251 -10.47 1.60 -4.44
CA ARG A 251 -9.83 1.93 -3.17
C ARG A 251 -9.16 3.30 -3.18
N TYR A 252 -8.60 3.71 -4.32
CA TYR A 252 -7.75 4.90 -4.41
C TYR A 252 -8.35 6.01 -5.30
N ALA A 253 -9.57 5.80 -5.83
CA ALA A 253 -10.22 6.80 -6.68
C ALA A 253 -10.34 8.17 -6.01
N ASP A 254 -10.52 8.25 -4.69
CA ASP A 254 -10.59 9.53 -3.97
C ASP A 254 -9.34 10.41 -4.15
N LYS A 255 -8.21 9.83 -4.56
CA LYS A 255 -6.96 10.55 -4.81
C LYS A 255 -6.78 10.99 -6.25
N PHE A 256 -7.58 10.49 -7.19
CA PHE A 256 -7.38 10.80 -8.60
C PHE A 256 -7.79 12.24 -8.89
N LEU A 257 -6.82 13.04 -9.38
CA LEU A 257 -6.99 14.47 -9.58
C LEU A 257 -7.67 14.77 -10.91
N LEU A 258 -8.62 15.71 -10.88
CA LEU A 258 -9.41 16.05 -12.06
C LEU A 258 -8.64 16.93 -13.05
N ARG A 259 -7.78 17.82 -12.54
CA ARG A 259 -7.14 18.92 -13.30
C ARG A 259 -5.61 18.99 -13.17
N LYS A 260 -5.01 18.08 -12.41
CA LYS A 260 -3.57 18.03 -12.16
C LYS A 260 -3.02 16.67 -12.52
N SER A 261 -1.73 16.62 -12.85
CA SER A 261 -1.04 15.35 -13.04
C SER A 261 -0.99 14.61 -11.70
N PHE A 262 -1.34 13.34 -11.72
CA PHE A 262 -1.42 12.49 -10.53
C PHE A 262 -0.67 11.17 -10.75
N MET A 263 0.19 10.81 -9.80
CA MET A 263 0.86 9.51 -9.76
C MET A 263 0.45 8.73 -8.52
N LEU A 264 0.01 7.48 -8.72
CA LEU A 264 -0.19 6.55 -7.61
C LEU A 264 1.14 5.83 -7.33
N VAL A 265 1.64 5.90 -6.11
CA VAL A 265 2.86 5.20 -5.68
C VAL A 265 2.48 4.01 -4.81
N LEU A 266 2.85 2.80 -5.25
CA LEU A 266 2.55 1.54 -4.57
C LEU A 266 3.85 0.94 -4.01
N VAL A 267 3.99 0.94 -2.69
CA VAL A 267 5.21 0.47 -2.02
C VAL A 267 5.01 -0.94 -1.51
N ASN A 268 5.84 -1.85 -1.99
CA ASN A 268 5.88 -3.24 -1.60
C ASN A 268 7.03 -3.49 -0.60
N HIS A 269 6.71 -4.09 0.54
CA HIS A 269 7.71 -4.48 1.55
C HIS A 269 7.31 -5.83 2.16
N PRO A 270 8.25 -6.74 2.47
CA PRO A 270 7.94 -8.07 3.01
C PRO A 270 7.10 -8.07 4.30
N TRP A 271 7.18 -7.02 5.09
CA TRP A 271 6.36 -6.88 6.31
C TRP A 271 4.92 -6.42 6.07
N PHE A 272 4.58 -5.91 4.89
CA PHE A 272 3.21 -5.51 4.54
C PHE A 272 2.55 -6.49 3.58
N ASN A 273 3.33 -7.11 2.70
CA ASN A 273 2.80 -7.92 1.62
C ASN A 273 3.24 -9.39 1.75
N GLN A 274 2.69 -10.12 2.72
CA GLN A 274 3.02 -11.53 2.94
C GLN A 274 2.43 -12.49 1.89
N ALA A 275 1.45 -12.03 1.09
CA ALA A 275 0.76 -12.85 0.11
C ALA A 275 1.58 -13.03 -1.19
N ASP A 276 2.33 -12.01 -1.60
CA ASP A 276 3.14 -12.02 -2.83
C ASP A 276 4.64 -12.30 -2.56
N THR A 277 5.05 -12.45 -1.29
CA THR A 277 6.48 -12.59 -0.90
C THR A 277 7.12 -13.95 -1.15
N GLY A 278 6.36 -14.96 -1.57
CA GLY A 278 6.86 -16.32 -1.82
C GLY A 278 8.04 -16.32 -2.81
N THR A 279 8.04 -15.41 -3.77
CA THR A 279 9.17 -15.10 -4.64
C THR A 279 8.95 -13.69 -5.22
N LEU A 280 9.89 -12.75 -5.07
CA LEU A 280 9.90 -11.48 -5.85
C LEU A 280 9.99 -11.74 -7.37
N ILE A 281 10.12 -13.01 -7.77
CA ILE A 281 10.05 -13.50 -9.14
C ILE A 281 8.64 -13.26 -9.68
N GLY A 282 8.52 -12.37 -10.67
CA GLY A 282 7.28 -12.07 -11.37
C GLY A 282 6.58 -10.77 -10.96
N ASN A 283 7.13 -10.01 -9.99
CA ASN A 283 6.62 -8.70 -9.62
C ASN A 283 6.64 -7.71 -10.79
N GLU A 284 7.71 -7.67 -11.57
CA GLU A 284 7.80 -6.85 -12.78
C GLU A 284 6.65 -7.13 -13.75
N VAL A 285 6.38 -8.41 -14.03
CA VAL A 285 5.27 -8.83 -14.91
C VAL A 285 3.93 -8.44 -14.30
N LEU A 286 3.75 -8.59 -12.99
CA LEU A 286 2.55 -8.16 -12.28
C LEU A 286 2.35 -6.65 -12.39
N TYR A 287 3.38 -5.86 -12.12
CA TYR A 287 3.35 -4.39 -12.08
C TYR A 287 3.05 -3.82 -13.47
N ARG A 288 3.78 -4.26 -14.49
CA ARG A 288 3.50 -3.89 -15.88
C ARG A 288 2.09 -4.30 -16.28
N SER A 289 1.67 -5.51 -15.97
CA SER A 289 0.32 -6.00 -16.29
C SER A 289 -0.78 -5.22 -15.58
N LEU A 290 -0.58 -4.86 -14.31
CA LEU A 290 -1.54 -4.10 -13.51
C LEU A 290 -1.64 -2.66 -14.00
N ALA A 291 -0.51 -1.99 -14.24
CA ALA A 291 -0.48 -0.64 -14.81
C ALA A 291 -1.15 -0.60 -16.18
N ARG A 292 -0.79 -1.53 -17.08
CA ARG A 292 -1.42 -1.66 -18.39
C ARG A 292 -2.93 -1.85 -18.29
N ARG A 293 -3.40 -2.73 -17.39
CA ARG A 293 -4.85 -2.92 -17.17
C ARG A 293 -5.50 -1.67 -16.62
N LEU A 294 -4.87 -0.98 -15.69
CA LEU A 294 -5.39 0.26 -15.11
C LEU A 294 -5.63 1.33 -16.19
N PHE A 295 -4.72 1.45 -17.15
CA PHE A 295 -4.77 2.47 -18.19
C PHE A 295 -5.64 2.07 -19.40
N MET A 296 -5.65 0.77 -19.75
CA MET A 296 -6.16 0.31 -21.04
C MET A 296 -7.37 -0.62 -20.95
N GLN A 297 -7.57 -1.36 -19.85
CA GLN A 297 -8.64 -2.38 -19.77
C GLN A 297 -10.04 -1.78 -19.96
N TYR A 298 -10.22 -0.54 -19.52
CA TYR A 298 -11.50 0.16 -19.55
C TYR A 298 -11.60 1.17 -20.69
N ARG A 299 -10.67 1.14 -21.65
CA ARG A 299 -10.69 2.02 -22.82
C ARG A 299 -12.02 1.91 -23.55
N TYR A 300 -12.66 3.06 -23.77
CA TYR A 300 -13.97 3.18 -24.41
C TYR A 300 -15.13 2.52 -23.65
N MET A 301 -14.92 2.10 -22.40
CA MET A 301 -16.00 1.54 -21.59
C MET A 301 -16.96 2.66 -21.18
N SER A 302 -18.20 2.60 -21.68
CA SER A 302 -19.27 3.55 -21.36
C SER A 302 -19.99 3.25 -20.04
N ALA A 303 -19.64 2.14 -19.37
CA ALA A 303 -20.22 1.79 -18.08
C ALA A 303 -19.88 2.86 -17.02
N PRO A 304 -20.89 3.37 -16.28
CA PRO A 304 -20.65 4.32 -15.20
C PRO A 304 -19.74 3.76 -14.09
N MET A 305 -18.92 4.61 -13.47
CA MET A 305 -18.02 4.19 -12.38
C MET A 305 -18.76 3.56 -11.19
N TYR A 306 -20.01 3.97 -10.93
CA TYR A 306 -20.82 3.39 -9.85
C TYR A 306 -21.08 1.89 -10.00
N THR A 307 -20.97 1.36 -11.22
CA THR A 307 -21.12 -0.09 -11.50
C THR A 307 -19.95 -0.89 -10.93
N LEU A 308 -18.76 -0.28 -10.83
CA LEU A 308 -17.57 -0.85 -10.22
C LEU A 308 -17.46 -0.46 -8.74
N ASN A 309 -17.70 0.81 -8.41
CA ASN A 309 -17.69 1.33 -7.04
C ASN A 309 -19.04 1.95 -6.67
N ARG A 310 -19.91 1.20 -5.98
CA ARG A 310 -21.27 1.67 -5.62
C ARG A 310 -21.31 2.94 -4.76
N LYS A 311 -20.20 3.32 -4.13
CA LYS A 311 -20.09 4.58 -3.35
C LYS A 311 -19.89 5.80 -4.25
N PHE A 312 -19.55 5.61 -5.52
CA PHE A 312 -19.32 6.69 -6.48
C PHE A 312 -20.65 7.25 -6.97
N THR A 313 -20.93 8.51 -6.64
CA THR A 313 -22.16 9.23 -6.98
C THR A 313 -22.02 10.10 -8.24
N GLY A 314 -20.80 10.20 -8.78
CA GLY A 314 -20.51 10.91 -10.01
C GLY A 314 -21.13 10.25 -11.25
N ARG A 315 -21.15 10.99 -12.36
CA ARG A 315 -21.67 10.50 -13.67
C ARG A 315 -20.57 9.93 -14.56
N GLU A 316 -19.33 10.05 -14.12
CA GLU A 316 -18.15 9.65 -14.86
C GLU A 316 -18.18 8.14 -15.15
N THR A 317 -17.74 7.77 -16.35
CA THR A 317 -17.53 6.37 -16.73
C THR A 317 -16.26 5.81 -16.08
N ILE A 318 -16.12 4.49 -16.05
CA ILE A 318 -14.88 3.85 -15.58
C ILE A 318 -13.68 4.34 -16.43
N ASP A 319 -13.88 4.50 -17.75
CA ASP A 319 -12.84 5.02 -18.65
C ASP A 319 -12.42 6.45 -18.27
N GLU A 320 -13.38 7.34 -18.02
CA GLU A 320 -13.10 8.73 -17.61
C GLU A 320 -12.32 8.82 -16.30
N VAL A 321 -12.64 7.96 -15.33
CA VAL A 321 -11.92 7.90 -14.04
C VAL A 321 -10.49 7.39 -14.25
N THR A 322 -10.27 6.37 -15.07
CA THR A 322 -8.91 5.84 -15.33
C THR A 322 -7.97 6.85 -15.99
N ARG A 323 -8.50 7.76 -16.84
CA ARG A 323 -7.71 8.84 -17.46
C ARG A 323 -7.29 9.95 -16.48
N LYS A 324 -7.80 9.96 -15.25
CA LYS A 324 -7.36 10.88 -14.19
C LYS A 324 -6.01 10.49 -13.57
N ILE A 325 -5.53 9.28 -13.87
CA ILE A 325 -4.23 8.77 -13.41
C ILE A 325 -3.19 9.06 -14.49
N SER A 326 -2.15 9.83 -14.16
CA SER A 326 -1.08 10.16 -15.10
C SER A 326 0.03 9.13 -15.15
N ALA A 327 0.33 8.51 -14.02
CA ALA A 327 1.31 7.43 -13.91
C ALA A 327 1.04 6.54 -12.68
N VAL A 328 1.67 5.38 -12.67
CA VAL A 328 1.79 4.53 -11.48
C VAL A 328 3.26 4.18 -11.29
N MET A 329 3.74 4.29 -10.06
CA MET A 329 5.08 3.88 -9.68
C MET A 329 4.98 2.75 -8.65
N PHE A 330 5.75 1.69 -8.85
CA PHE A 330 5.90 0.61 -7.88
C PHE A 330 7.30 0.70 -7.26
N ILE A 331 7.40 0.56 -5.95
CA ILE A 331 8.66 0.57 -5.21
C ILE A 331 8.75 -0.73 -4.41
N ASP A 332 9.66 -1.61 -4.78
CA ASP A 332 10.08 -2.73 -3.95
C ASP A 332 11.16 -2.27 -2.98
N VAL A 333 10.91 -2.46 -1.68
CA VAL A 333 11.86 -2.11 -0.62
C VAL A 333 12.58 -3.38 -0.17
N HIS A 334 13.90 -3.39 -0.31
CA HIS A 334 14.72 -4.58 -0.07
C HIS A 334 15.32 -4.64 1.33
N SER A 335 14.97 -3.71 2.22
CA SER A 335 15.55 -3.61 3.57
C SER A 335 15.45 -4.88 4.43
N ALA A 336 14.56 -5.82 4.10
CA ALA A 336 14.42 -7.12 4.76
C ALA A 336 15.08 -8.29 4.00
N LYS A 337 15.83 -8.02 2.93
CA LYS A 337 16.54 -8.98 2.08
C LYS A 337 17.95 -8.48 1.77
N LYS A 338 18.89 -9.40 1.56
CA LYS A 338 20.26 -9.03 1.20
C LYS A 338 20.34 -8.77 -0.29
N GLU A 339 20.05 -7.53 -0.70
CA GLU A 339 20.11 -7.06 -2.08
C GLU A 339 21.20 -6.00 -2.26
N LYS A 340 21.58 -5.75 -3.52
CA LYS A 340 22.63 -4.78 -3.85
C LYS A 340 22.18 -3.32 -3.64
N SER A 341 20.89 -3.05 -3.84
CA SER A 341 20.28 -1.72 -3.69
C SER A 341 19.20 -1.76 -2.62
N ASP A 342 18.97 -0.62 -1.96
CA ASP A 342 17.93 -0.45 -0.94
C ASP A 342 16.52 -0.60 -1.53
N TYR A 343 16.36 -0.26 -2.81
CA TYR A 343 15.10 -0.29 -3.53
C TYR A 343 15.26 -0.84 -4.95
N SER A 344 14.15 -1.33 -5.50
CA SER A 344 13.91 -1.41 -6.94
C SER A 344 12.65 -0.61 -7.24
N TRP A 345 12.60 0.13 -8.34
CA TRP A 345 11.40 0.85 -8.74
C TRP A 345 11.06 0.65 -10.21
N TYR A 346 9.76 0.75 -10.50
CA TYR A 346 9.16 0.54 -11.80
C TYR A 346 8.20 1.69 -12.07
N PHE A 347 8.33 2.36 -13.20
CA PHE A 347 7.56 3.54 -13.54
C PHE A 347 6.77 3.32 -14.82
N TYR A 348 5.45 3.54 -14.74
CA TYR A 348 4.52 3.32 -15.85
C TYR A 348 3.69 4.58 -16.11
N LYS A 349 3.83 5.19 -17.29
CA LYS A 349 3.07 6.38 -17.69
C LYS A 349 1.77 5.97 -18.36
N ASN A 350 0.69 6.70 -18.09
CA ASN A 350 -0.59 6.49 -18.77
C ASN A 350 -0.63 7.29 -20.09
N PRO A 351 -0.61 6.63 -21.26
CA PRO A 351 -0.62 7.35 -22.55
C PRO A 351 -1.94 8.10 -22.81
N ARG A 352 -3.00 7.73 -22.06
CA ARG A 352 -4.36 8.25 -22.17
C ARG A 352 -4.72 9.24 -21.07
N ALA A 353 -3.78 9.63 -20.22
CA ALA A 353 -4.06 10.57 -19.13
C ALA A 353 -4.61 11.91 -19.68
N ASP A 354 -5.69 12.41 -19.06
CA ASP A 354 -6.22 13.74 -19.34
C ASP A 354 -5.19 14.82 -18.96
N ASN A 355 -4.52 14.62 -17.83
CA ASN A 355 -3.45 15.49 -17.32
C ASN A 355 -2.09 14.82 -17.56
N LYS A 356 -1.49 15.06 -18.73
CA LYS A 356 -0.20 14.44 -19.10
C LYS A 356 0.97 15.05 -18.33
N MET A 357 1.91 14.17 -17.99
CA MET A 357 3.18 14.43 -17.33
C MET A 357 4.25 15.07 -18.24
N ARG A 358 3.90 16.14 -18.98
CA ARG A 358 4.79 16.74 -20.00
C ARG A 358 6.02 17.46 -19.41
N SER A 359 5.83 18.21 -18.33
CA SER A 359 6.92 18.92 -17.62
C SER A 359 7.80 18.00 -16.78
N SER A 360 7.33 16.80 -16.46
CA SER A 360 8.02 15.90 -15.54
C SER A 360 9.00 14.95 -16.22
N GLU A 361 9.02 14.89 -17.56
CA GLU A 361 9.92 13.99 -18.31
C GLU A 361 11.40 14.25 -17.99
N PHE A 362 11.81 15.50 -17.84
CA PHE A 362 13.18 15.82 -17.46
C PHE A 362 13.52 15.33 -16.04
N TYR A 363 12.64 15.60 -15.08
CA TYR A 363 12.84 15.20 -13.69
C TYR A 363 12.95 13.68 -13.56
N PHE A 364 12.08 12.92 -14.21
CA PHE A 364 12.14 11.47 -14.10
C PHE A 364 13.24 10.81 -14.94
N ARG A 365 13.65 11.42 -16.06
CA ARG A 365 14.87 11.00 -16.76
C ARG A 365 16.11 11.21 -15.90
N GLU A 366 16.18 12.33 -15.17
CA GLU A 366 17.25 12.57 -14.21
C GLU A 366 17.20 11.54 -13.07
N LEU A 367 16.00 11.23 -12.56
CA LEU A 367 15.80 10.19 -11.55
C LEU A 367 16.32 8.83 -12.02
N GLU A 368 16.00 8.44 -13.25
CA GLU A 368 16.49 7.23 -13.90
C GLU A 368 18.02 7.23 -14.02
N GLN A 369 18.63 8.36 -14.38
CA GLN A 369 20.08 8.47 -14.53
C GLN A 369 20.82 8.40 -13.19
N VAL A 370 20.36 9.16 -12.19
CA VAL A 370 20.99 9.25 -10.87
C VAL A 370 20.79 7.96 -10.07
N LYS A 371 19.62 7.31 -10.20
CA LYS A 371 19.26 6.09 -9.46
C LYS A 371 19.09 4.88 -10.39
N ARG A 372 19.97 4.78 -11.39
CA ARG A 372 19.89 3.78 -12.47
C ARG A 372 19.94 2.34 -11.99
N ASP A 373 20.71 2.07 -10.94
CA ASP A 373 20.84 0.75 -10.34
C ASP A 373 19.55 0.29 -9.61
N MET A 374 18.70 1.25 -9.25
CA MET A 374 17.39 1.03 -8.65
C MET A 374 16.26 0.96 -9.69
N CYS A 375 16.41 1.63 -10.84
CA CYS A 375 15.42 1.58 -11.93
C CYS A 375 15.39 0.18 -12.56
N ARG A 376 14.23 -0.46 -12.58
CA ARG A 376 14.04 -1.77 -13.23
C ARG A 376 13.27 -1.68 -14.53
N GLU A 377 12.24 -0.84 -14.58
CA GLU A 377 11.39 -0.70 -15.76
C GLU A 377 10.91 0.75 -15.90
N TRP A 378 10.91 1.22 -17.15
CA TRP A 378 10.31 2.48 -17.58
C TRP A 378 9.48 2.21 -18.84
N ASP A 379 8.16 2.36 -18.77
CA ASP A 379 7.26 2.09 -19.90
C ASP A 379 6.12 3.12 -19.95
N ASP A 380 5.87 3.69 -21.13
CA ASP A 380 4.79 4.65 -21.37
C ASP A 380 3.62 4.05 -22.17
N PHE A 381 3.74 2.79 -22.54
CA PHE A 381 2.83 2.03 -23.38
C PHE A 381 2.51 2.71 -24.73
N GLU A 382 3.23 3.73 -25.20
CA GLU A 382 2.83 4.46 -26.42
C GLU A 382 2.74 3.55 -27.67
N ASP A 383 3.63 2.55 -27.73
CA ASP A 383 3.73 1.59 -28.85
C ASP A 383 3.06 0.23 -28.58
N ASP A 384 2.38 0.06 -27.44
CA ASP A 384 1.64 -1.19 -27.16
C ASP A 384 0.50 -1.32 -28.18
N ASN A 385 0.47 -2.41 -28.96
CA ASN A 385 -0.68 -2.71 -29.81
C ASN A 385 -1.92 -2.99 -28.94
N TYR A 386 -2.99 -2.22 -29.17
CA TYR A 386 -4.17 -2.16 -28.30
C TYR A 386 -5.38 -2.91 -28.84
#